data_AF-A0A1Q6A240-F1
#
_entry.id   AF-A0A1Q6A240-F1
#
_cell.length_a   1.000
_cell.length_b   1.000
_cell.length_c   1.000
_cell.angle_alpha   90.00
_cell.angle_beta   90.00
_cell.angle_gamma   90.00
#
_symmetry.space_group_name_H-M   'P 1'
#
loop_
_entity.id
_entity.type
_entity.pdbx_description
1 polymer ?
#
loop_
_entity_poly.entity_id
_entity_poly.type
_entity_poly.pdbx_seq_one_letter_code
_entity_poly.pdbx_strand_id
1 'polypeptide(L)'
;MVDVNGGRSKLEPEFELIDTGVFNKGKYFDVFVEYAKADTEDILIKINVCNRSDENASLHILPTLWFRNTWAWGYDDYKPSLKADGNGSIIVDHDQLPGFTLHVKDNAPLLFCDNETNTEKLFSYANDKPFSKDGINEFLVHNKINAVNKENFGTKVTIDYDVTVAANSSHIINLRLENKKNKSPFKDFDELFEECLADSKEFYTELQQGIKTDDEKLVQRQAFAGMLWSKQFFYFDIAQWLKGDPAQPQPSTSRNNGRNNEWKHLNNADIISMPDKWEYPWYAAWDLAFHCIPLALVDSEFAKSQLQLVTKEWYMHPNGQLPAYEWAFGDVNPPVHAWSAWEVYQTDKSNNGGKPDLDFLESIFHKLIINFTWWVNRKDSEG
;
A
#
# COMPACT_ATOMS: atom_id res chain seq x y z
N MET A 1 -8.52 15.31 23.10
CA MET A 1 -8.91 13.96 22.64
C MET A 1 -8.54 12.92 23.68
N VAL A 2 -7.25 12.68 23.98
CA VAL A 2 -6.81 11.65 24.95
C VAL A 2 -7.52 11.73 26.30
N ASP A 3 -7.51 12.89 26.97
CA ASP A 3 -8.14 13.04 28.28
C ASP A 3 -9.66 12.84 28.25
N VAL A 4 -10.32 13.27 27.15
CA VAL A 4 -11.77 13.13 26.97
C VAL A 4 -12.12 11.66 26.78
N ASN A 5 -11.42 10.96 25.89
CA ASN A 5 -11.63 9.52 25.66
C ASN A 5 -11.25 8.69 26.89
N GLY A 6 -10.22 9.09 27.64
CA GLY A 6 -9.84 8.44 28.90
C GLY A 6 -10.90 8.55 30.00
N GLY A 7 -11.78 9.57 29.93
CA GLY A 7 -12.91 9.75 30.84
C GLY A 7 -14.23 9.12 30.37
N ARG A 8 -14.30 8.65 29.12
CA ARG A 8 -15.52 8.05 28.55
C ARG A 8 -15.63 6.57 28.92
N SER A 9 -16.87 6.12 29.08
CA SER A 9 -17.19 4.71 29.24
C SER A 9 -17.23 3.99 27.88
N LYS A 10 -17.14 2.66 27.90
CA LYS A 10 -17.30 1.79 26.71
C LYS A 10 -18.66 1.88 26.00
N LEU A 11 -19.63 2.58 26.59
CA LEU A 11 -20.97 2.77 26.04
C LEU A 11 -21.11 4.13 25.35
N GLU A 12 -20.17 5.04 25.58
CA GLU A 12 -20.11 6.32 24.90
C GLU A 12 -19.31 6.16 23.61
N PRO A 13 -19.71 6.82 22.51
CA PRO A 13 -18.92 6.82 21.29
C PRO A 13 -17.55 7.45 21.55
N GLU A 14 -16.58 7.18 20.68
CA GLU A 14 -15.29 7.86 20.71
C GLU A 14 -15.46 9.37 20.47
N PHE A 15 -14.64 10.20 21.13
CA PHE A 15 -14.52 11.62 20.84
C PHE A 15 -13.53 11.81 19.70
N GLU A 16 -14.07 12.16 18.54
CA GLU A 16 -13.33 12.26 17.29
C GLU A 16 -12.86 13.69 17.01
N LEU A 17 -11.95 13.84 16.04
CA LEU A 17 -11.47 15.16 15.64
C LEU A 17 -12.62 16.08 15.18
N ILE A 18 -13.66 15.52 14.56
CA ILE A 18 -14.84 16.28 14.14
C ILE A 18 -15.61 16.89 15.30
N ASP A 19 -15.61 16.24 16.47
CA ASP A 19 -16.31 16.71 17.67
C ASP A 19 -15.61 17.92 18.32
N THR A 20 -14.34 18.17 17.99
CA THR A 20 -13.60 19.34 18.48
C THR A 20 -14.09 20.67 17.90
N GLY A 21 -14.85 20.61 16.80
CA GLY A 21 -15.27 21.77 16.04
C GLY A 21 -14.15 22.44 15.22
N VAL A 22 -12.95 21.84 15.13
CA VAL A 22 -11.83 22.37 14.34
C VAL A 22 -12.19 22.56 12.86
N PHE A 23 -13.08 21.72 12.34
CA PHE A 23 -13.56 21.77 10.95
C PHE A 23 -14.75 22.73 10.72
N ASN A 24 -15.37 23.27 11.77
CA ASN A 24 -16.62 24.06 11.67
C ASN A 24 -16.51 25.32 10.81
N LYS A 25 -15.29 25.81 10.57
CA LYS A 25 -15.01 27.01 9.76
C LYS A 25 -14.36 26.67 8.41
N GLY A 26 -14.41 25.41 7.97
CA GLY A 26 -13.81 24.98 6.71
C GLY A 26 -12.29 25.13 6.65
N LYS A 27 -11.59 25.30 7.78
CA LYS A 27 -10.13 25.56 7.83
C LYS A 27 -9.31 24.29 7.62
N TYR A 28 -9.49 23.66 6.47
CA TYR A 28 -8.78 22.47 6.04
C TYR A 28 -8.68 22.41 4.51
N PHE A 29 -7.82 21.53 4.02
CA PHE A 29 -7.71 21.20 2.62
C PHE A 29 -8.24 19.78 2.39
N ASP A 30 -9.03 19.59 1.34
CA ASP A 30 -9.25 18.26 0.79
C ASP A 30 -8.20 18.01 -0.30
N VAL A 31 -7.53 16.86 -0.22
CA VAL A 31 -6.52 16.45 -1.21
C VAL A 31 -7.00 15.19 -1.90
N PHE A 32 -7.34 15.32 -3.17
CA PHE A 32 -7.70 14.19 -4.03
C PHE A 32 -6.46 13.76 -4.80
N VAL A 33 -6.10 12.49 -4.71
CA VAL A 33 -5.00 11.89 -5.48
C VAL A 33 -5.60 10.81 -6.36
N GLU A 34 -5.56 11.03 -7.66
CA GLU A 34 -6.18 10.18 -8.65
C GLU A 34 -5.12 9.61 -9.58
N TYR A 35 -5.24 8.32 -9.87
CA TYR A 35 -4.33 7.58 -10.74
C TYR A 35 -5.12 7.01 -11.90
N ALA A 36 -4.65 7.25 -13.12
CA ALA A 36 -5.15 6.62 -14.34
C ALA A 36 -4.01 5.85 -15.01
N LYS A 37 -4.28 4.63 -15.47
CA LYS A 37 -3.29 3.79 -16.15
C LYS A 37 -3.58 3.80 -17.64
N ALA A 38 -2.81 4.56 -18.41
CA ALA A 38 -2.89 4.51 -19.88
C ALA A 38 -2.27 3.23 -20.46
N ASP A 39 -1.38 2.58 -19.71
CA ASP A 39 -0.80 1.27 -20.02
C ASP A 39 -0.34 0.61 -18.70
N THR A 40 0.16 -0.62 -18.79
CA THR A 40 0.76 -1.37 -17.68
C THR A 40 1.89 -0.61 -16.99
N GLU A 41 2.69 0.14 -17.74
CA GLU A 41 3.89 0.90 -17.33
C GLU A 41 3.76 2.42 -17.57
N ASP A 42 2.54 2.94 -17.72
CA ASP A 42 2.25 4.36 -17.94
C ASP A 42 1.12 4.83 -17.00
N ILE A 43 1.48 5.64 -16.01
CA ILE A 43 0.63 6.05 -14.90
C ILE A 43 0.52 7.58 -14.89
N LEU A 44 -0.69 8.07 -15.11
CA LEU A 44 -1.07 9.47 -14.99
C LEU A 44 -1.52 9.74 -13.56
N ILE A 45 -1.01 10.81 -12.95
CA ILE A 45 -1.27 11.17 -11.57
C ILE A 45 -1.80 12.59 -11.53
N LYS A 46 -3.00 12.78 -10.97
CA LYS A 46 -3.63 14.08 -10.78
C LYS A 46 -3.85 14.31 -9.29
N ILE A 47 -3.29 15.39 -8.76
CA ILE A 47 -3.43 15.78 -7.36
C ILE A 47 -4.21 17.09 -7.33
N ASN A 48 -5.43 17.08 -6.80
CA ASN A 48 -6.28 18.25 -6.67
C ASN A 48 -6.41 18.66 -5.20
N VAL A 49 -5.85 19.81 -4.86
CA VAL A 49 -5.86 20.38 -3.50
C VAL A 49 -6.90 21.47 -3.42
N CYS A 50 -7.98 21.22 -2.67
CA CYS A 50 -9.11 22.11 -2.52
C CYS A 50 -9.08 22.81 -1.16
N ASN A 51 -8.95 24.15 -1.16
CA ASN A 51 -9.09 24.95 0.05
C ASN A 51 -10.58 25.11 0.39
N ARG A 52 -11.02 24.56 1.52
CA ARG A 52 -12.43 24.63 1.96
C ARG A 52 -12.75 25.86 2.80
N SER A 53 -11.75 26.71 3.04
CA SER A 53 -11.91 27.88 3.88
C SER A 53 -12.27 29.13 3.06
N ASP A 54 -12.82 30.12 3.76
CA ASP A 54 -13.10 31.45 3.22
C ASP A 54 -11.86 32.38 3.21
N GLU A 55 -10.68 31.84 3.55
CA GLU A 55 -9.41 32.57 3.61
C GLU A 55 -8.42 31.94 2.62
N ASN A 56 -7.55 32.76 2.02
CA ASN A 56 -6.41 32.22 1.28
C ASN A 56 -5.46 31.52 2.25
N ALA A 57 -4.94 30.36 1.88
CA ALA A 57 -4.04 29.60 2.73
C ALA A 57 -2.91 28.98 1.91
N SER A 58 -1.72 28.92 2.51
CA SER A 58 -0.51 28.40 1.89
C SER A 58 -0.16 27.02 2.45
N LEU A 59 0.41 26.17 1.60
CA LEU A 59 0.91 24.85 1.98
C LEU A 59 2.01 24.39 1.02
N HIS A 60 2.91 23.55 1.53
CA HIS A 60 3.81 22.75 0.71
C HIS A 60 3.13 21.44 0.36
N ILE A 61 3.03 21.12 -0.94
CA ILE A 61 2.57 19.82 -1.42
C ILE A 61 3.79 19.06 -1.93
N LEU A 62 4.02 17.87 -1.38
CA LEU A 62 5.27 17.13 -1.54
C LEU A 62 5.07 15.75 -2.18
N PRO A 63 4.62 15.64 -3.45
CA PRO A 63 4.62 14.35 -4.14
C PRO A 63 6.01 13.74 -4.07
N THR A 64 6.10 12.51 -3.55
CA THR A 64 7.37 11.89 -3.16
C THR A 64 7.56 10.58 -3.88
N LEU A 65 8.72 10.41 -4.52
CA LEU A 65 9.18 9.16 -5.09
C LEU A 65 10.37 8.65 -4.28
N TRP A 66 10.39 7.36 -3.95
CA TRP A 66 11.45 6.77 -3.13
C TRP A 66 11.60 5.28 -3.38
N PHE A 67 12.79 4.76 -3.13
CA PHE A 67 13.07 3.33 -3.13
C PHE A 67 13.04 2.76 -1.72
N ARG A 68 12.44 1.57 -1.57
CA ARG A 68 12.58 0.77 -0.35
C ARG A 68 14.06 0.54 -0.07
N ASN A 69 14.50 0.89 1.13
CA ASN A 69 15.88 0.65 1.55
C ASN A 69 16.09 -0.84 1.82
N THR A 70 16.82 -1.49 0.92
CA THR A 70 17.28 -2.89 1.04
C THR A 70 18.81 -2.98 1.14
N TRP A 71 19.52 -1.98 0.62
CA TRP A 71 20.99 -1.92 0.57
C TRP A 71 21.64 -1.73 1.94
N ALA A 72 20.94 -1.17 2.92
CA ALA A 72 21.47 -0.99 4.27
C ALA A 72 21.47 -2.27 5.13
N TRP A 73 20.93 -3.39 4.61
CA TRP A 73 20.75 -4.62 5.39
C TRP A 73 21.95 -5.58 5.26
N GLY A 74 22.76 -5.44 4.22
CA GLY A 74 23.97 -6.25 4.01
C GLY A 74 23.74 -7.59 3.31
N TYR A 75 22.57 -7.79 2.71
CA TYR A 75 22.29 -8.95 1.84
C TYR A 75 22.71 -8.72 0.38
N ASP A 76 22.78 -7.46 -0.04
CA ASP A 76 23.16 -6.98 -1.37
C ASP A 76 23.76 -5.57 -1.21
N ASP A 77 24.65 -5.16 -2.12
CA ASP A 77 25.27 -3.83 -2.18
C ASP A 77 24.65 -2.92 -3.26
N TYR A 78 23.68 -3.43 -4.01
CA TYR A 78 22.93 -2.66 -5.00
C TYR A 78 22.15 -1.48 -4.40
N LYS A 79 22.51 -0.26 -4.79
CA LYS A 79 21.78 0.97 -4.44
C LYS A 79 21.22 1.64 -5.70
N PRO A 80 19.88 1.73 -5.86
CA PRO A 80 19.27 2.40 -7.00
C PRO A 80 19.41 3.93 -6.88
N SER A 81 19.04 4.66 -7.92
CA SER A 81 19.15 6.13 -7.92
C SER A 81 17.97 6.81 -8.59
N LEU A 82 17.54 7.92 -7.99
CA LEU A 82 16.68 8.93 -8.58
C LEU A 82 17.57 10.11 -8.94
N LYS A 83 17.42 10.67 -10.15
CA LYS A 83 18.25 11.78 -10.66
C LYS A 83 17.37 12.78 -11.38
N ALA A 84 17.62 14.08 -11.22
CA ALA A 84 16.98 15.07 -12.09
C ALA A 84 17.47 14.89 -13.55
N ASP A 85 16.56 15.02 -14.52
CA ASP A 85 16.90 14.95 -15.95
C ASP A 85 17.45 16.27 -16.52
N GLY A 86 17.45 17.34 -15.71
CA GLY A 86 17.82 18.70 -16.09
C GLY A 86 16.68 19.56 -16.64
N ASN A 87 15.50 18.98 -16.90
CA ASN A 87 14.30 19.66 -17.39
C ASN A 87 13.14 19.63 -16.38
N GLY A 88 13.41 19.27 -15.12
CA GLY A 88 12.41 19.20 -14.05
C GLY A 88 11.73 17.83 -13.89
N SER A 89 12.11 16.82 -14.69
CA SER A 89 11.66 15.43 -14.51
C SER A 89 12.68 14.62 -13.69
N ILE A 90 12.25 13.45 -13.21
CA ILE A 90 13.07 12.55 -12.40
C ILE A 90 13.27 11.23 -13.14
N ILE A 91 14.52 10.90 -13.43
CA ILE A 91 14.94 9.60 -13.98
C ILE A 91 14.99 8.58 -12.83
N VAL A 92 14.36 7.43 -13.07
CA VAL A 92 14.36 6.27 -12.15
C VAL A 92 15.36 5.25 -12.66
N ASP A 93 16.47 5.12 -11.95
CA ASP A 93 17.58 4.21 -12.26
C ASP A 93 17.48 2.98 -11.34
N HIS A 94 16.86 1.91 -11.86
CA HIS A 94 16.66 0.65 -11.14
C HIS A 94 16.79 -0.56 -12.08
N ASP A 95 17.54 -1.59 -11.69
CA ASP A 95 17.94 -2.72 -12.56
C ASP A 95 16.74 -3.55 -13.00
N GLN A 96 15.77 -3.74 -12.11
CA GLN A 96 14.53 -4.46 -12.39
C GLN A 96 13.41 -3.60 -12.99
N LEU A 97 13.58 -2.27 -13.01
CA LEU A 97 12.58 -1.31 -13.54
C LEU A 97 13.25 -0.30 -14.47
N PRO A 98 13.91 -0.76 -15.56
CA PRO A 98 14.70 0.13 -16.40
C PRO A 98 13.81 1.09 -17.19
N GLY A 99 14.27 2.33 -17.32
CA GLY A 99 13.70 3.31 -18.27
C GLY A 99 12.57 4.18 -17.73
N PHE A 100 12.16 4.02 -16.48
CA PHE A 100 11.12 4.86 -15.87
C PHE A 100 11.58 6.32 -15.70
N THR A 101 10.66 7.24 -15.99
CA THR A 101 10.80 8.68 -15.72
C THR A 101 9.50 9.18 -15.09
N LEU A 102 9.62 9.93 -13.99
CA LEU A 102 8.52 10.71 -13.44
C LEU A 102 8.58 12.12 -14.04
N HIS A 103 7.68 12.38 -14.97
CA HIS A 103 7.47 13.68 -15.59
C HIS A 103 6.66 14.60 -14.68
N VAL A 104 7.10 15.85 -14.60
CA VAL A 104 6.48 16.91 -13.81
C VAL A 104 5.99 17.99 -14.78
N LYS A 105 4.71 18.36 -14.70
CA LYS A 105 4.11 19.33 -15.64
C LYS A 105 4.63 20.75 -15.39
N ASP A 106 4.71 21.12 -14.12
CA ASP A 106 5.09 22.46 -13.69
C ASP A 106 6.57 22.52 -13.32
N ASN A 107 7.15 23.71 -13.40
CA ASN A 107 8.53 23.93 -12.94
C ASN A 107 8.54 24.15 -11.42
N ALA A 108 8.77 23.08 -10.66
CA ALA A 108 8.86 23.09 -9.20
C ALA A 108 10.22 22.57 -8.73
N PRO A 109 10.77 23.09 -7.61
CA PRO A 109 12.02 22.59 -7.04
C PRO A 109 11.97 21.09 -6.73
N LEU A 110 13.09 20.39 -7.01
CA LEU A 110 13.27 19.00 -6.64
C LEU A 110 14.20 18.92 -5.44
N LEU A 111 13.75 18.28 -4.36
CA LEU A 111 14.53 18.10 -3.13
C LEU A 111 14.90 16.63 -2.97
N PHE A 112 16.20 16.34 -3.02
CA PHE A 112 16.72 14.97 -2.93
C PHE A 112 17.32 14.67 -1.56
N CYS A 113 17.09 13.46 -1.08
CA CYS A 113 17.82 12.86 0.02
C CYS A 113 17.91 11.35 -0.20
N ASP A 114 18.42 10.62 0.78
CA ASP A 114 18.43 9.17 0.76
C ASP A 114 17.39 8.59 1.71
N ASN A 115 16.80 7.45 1.36
CA ASN A 115 15.93 6.70 2.27
C ASN A 115 16.73 5.96 3.37
N GLU A 116 17.70 6.65 3.97
CA GLU A 116 18.59 6.17 5.01
C GLU A 116 18.09 6.64 6.38
N THR A 117 18.28 5.79 7.39
CA THR A 117 17.92 6.13 8.77
C THR A 117 18.83 7.23 9.29
N ASN A 118 18.26 8.24 9.95
CA ASN A 118 19.02 9.26 10.67
C ASN A 118 19.47 8.70 12.03
N THR A 119 20.65 8.10 12.08
CA THR A 119 21.18 7.43 13.27
C THR A 119 21.57 8.42 14.35
N GLU A 120 21.97 9.64 13.98
CA GLU A 120 22.31 10.71 14.93
C GLU A 120 21.08 11.12 15.74
N LYS A 121 19.96 11.34 15.05
CA LYS A 121 18.71 11.78 15.70
C LYS A 121 18.03 10.67 16.50
N LEU A 122 18.03 9.43 16.00
CA LEU A 122 17.31 8.32 16.63
C LEU A 122 18.13 7.59 17.70
N PHE A 123 19.44 7.47 17.50
CA PHE A 123 20.30 6.61 18.31
C PHE A 123 21.55 7.31 18.86
N SER A 124 21.74 8.61 18.56
CA SER A 124 22.92 9.38 18.99
C SER A 124 24.25 8.80 18.47
N TYR A 125 24.24 8.16 17.31
CA TYR A 125 25.44 7.71 16.59
C TYR A 125 25.72 8.59 15.38
N ALA A 126 26.99 8.69 14.95
CA ALA A 126 27.29 9.43 13.72
C ALA A 126 26.52 8.86 12.52
N ASN A 127 26.07 9.74 11.63
CA ASN A 127 25.52 9.34 10.35
C ASN A 127 26.67 8.95 9.41
N ASP A 128 26.66 7.73 8.86
CA ASP A 128 27.65 7.27 7.89
C ASP A 128 27.43 7.88 6.48
N LYS A 129 26.23 8.40 6.22
CA LYS A 129 25.84 9.01 4.95
C LYS A 129 25.27 10.42 5.18
N PRO A 130 25.63 11.40 4.33
CA PRO A 130 24.93 12.69 4.34
C PRO A 130 23.52 12.52 3.74
N PHE A 131 22.58 13.36 4.14
CA PHE A 131 21.20 13.44 3.61
C PHE A 131 20.27 12.27 3.99
N SER A 132 20.08 12.01 5.29
CA SER A 132 19.11 11.03 5.79
C SER A 132 17.66 11.30 5.33
N LYS A 133 16.76 10.33 5.53
CA LYS A 133 15.39 10.36 4.98
C LYS A 133 14.50 11.52 5.47
N ASP A 134 14.85 12.12 6.59
CA ASP A 134 14.20 13.31 7.15
C ASP A 134 14.83 14.63 6.66
N GLY A 135 15.82 14.58 5.76
CA GLY A 135 16.52 15.74 5.23
C GLY A 135 15.60 16.76 4.54
N ILE A 136 14.55 16.30 3.85
CA ILE A 136 13.51 17.17 3.27
C ILE A 136 12.77 17.95 4.36
N ASN A 137 12.40 17.30 5.48
CA ASN A 137 11.75 17.96 6.61
C ASN A 137 12.69 18.96 7.27
N GLU A 138 13.96 18.59 7.47
CA GLU A 138 14.97 19.49 8.03
C GLU A 138 15.20 20.72 7.14
N PHE A 139 15.13 20.56 5.82
CA PHE A 139 15.22 21.65 4.86
C PHE A 139 14.00 22.59 4.94
N LEU A 140 12.78 22.06 4.82
CA LEU A 140 11.56 22.87 4.72
C LEU A 140 11.11 23.47 6.06
N VAL A 141 11.18 22.70 7.15
CA VAL A 141 10.65 23.11 8.46
C VAL A 141 11.70 23.83 9.30
N HIS A 142 12.96 23.41 9.18
CA HIS A 142 14.06 23.90 10.02
C HIS A 142 15.11 24.72 9.27
N ASN A 143 14.89 25.02 7.98
CA ASN A 143 15.78 25.82 7.13
C ASN A 143 17.23 25.29 7.09
N LYS A 144 17.43 23.97 7.26
CA LYS A 144 18.76 23.35 7.17
C LYS A 144 19.08 23.06 5.70
N ILE A 145 19.61 24.07 5.01
CA ILE A 145 19.90 24.04 3.57
C ILE A 145 20.82 22.87 3.15
N ASN A 146 21.68 22.39 4.05
CA ASN A 146 22.61 21.28 3.77
C ASN A 146 22.04 19.89 4.12
N ALA A 147 20.75 19.79 4.46
CA ALA A 147 20.09 18.52 4.77
C ALA A 147 19.60 17.75 3.52
N VAL A 148 19.59 18.41 2.35
CA VAL A 148 19.23 17.83 1.04
C VAL A 148 20.44 17.81 0.11
N ASN A 149 20.46 16.88 -0.82
CA ASN A 149 21.53 16.74 -1.81
C ASN A 149 21.37 17.75 -2.95
N LYS A 150 22.29 18.71 -3.05
CA LYS A 150 22.31 19.75 -4.09
C LYS A 150 22.82 19.26 -5.44
N GLU A 151 23.35 18.05 -5.50
CA GLU A 151 23.78 17.41 -6.75
C GLU A 151 22.60 16.75 -7.49
N ASN A 152 21.37 16.93 -7.00
CA ASN A 152 20.11 16.50 -7.63
C ASN A 152 20.00 14.99 -7.89
N PHE A 153 20.49 14.19 -6.94
CA PHE A 153 20.27 12.74 -6.93
C PHE A 153 20.11 12.18 -5.51
N GLY A 154 19.54 11.00 -5.40
CA GLY A 154 19.40 10.25 -4.14
C GLY A 154 18.51 9.02 -4.32
N THR A 155 18.09 8.42 -3.22
CA THR A 155 17.11 7.32 -3.22
C THR A 155 15.69 7.75 -2.82
N LYS A 156 15.52 9.03 -2.50
CA LYS A 156 14.24 9.69 -2.20
C LYS A 156 14.27 11.10 -2.77
N VAL A 157 13.18 11.51 -3.40
CA VAL A 157 12.99 12.86 -3.93
C VAL A 157 11.57 13.32 -3.68
N THR A 158 11.40 14.60 -3.44
CA THR A 158 10.09 15.25 -3.53
C THR A 158 10.12 16.41 -4.49
N ILE A 159 8.96 16.68 -5.07
CA ILE A 159 8.69 17.89 -5.84
C ILE A 159 8.04 18.89 -4.87
N ASP A 160 8.69 20.04 -4.64
CA ASP A 160 8.24 21.02 -3.66
C ASP A 160 7.31 22.07 -4.30
N TYR A 161 6.00 21.88 -4.13
CA TYR A 161 5.01 22.87 -4.53
C TYR A 161 4.66 23.77 -3.34
N ASP A 162 5.34 24.92 -3.24
CA ASP A 162 4.96 26.02 -2.34
C ASP A 162 3.85 26.85 -2.98
N VAL A 163 2.61 26.59 -2.58
CA VAL A 163 1.43 27.19 -3.21
C VAL A 163 0.55 27.90 -2.20
N THR A 164 -0.04 29.02 -2.64
CA THR A 164 -1.14 29.68 -1.93
C THR A 164 -2.43 29.41 -2.69
N VAL A 165 -3.33 28.65 -2.09
CA VAL A 165 -4.63 28.32 -2.69
C VAL A 165 -5.66 29.34 -2.20
N ALA A 166 -6.29 30.03 -3.14
CA ALA A 166 -7.32 31.01 -2.82
C ALA A 166 -8.50 30.38 -2.07
N ALA A 167 -9.23 31.21 -1.30
CA ALA A 167 -10.45 30.80 -0.62
C ALA A 167 -11.40 30.07 -1.58
N ASN A 168 -11.99 28.95 -1.12
CA ASN A 168 -12.94 28.13 -1.88
C ASN A 168 -12.47 27.73 -3.31
N SER A 169 -11.16 27.68 -3.54
CA SER A 169 -10.55 27.35 -4.83
C SER A 169 -9.70 26.09 -4.73
N SER A 170 -9.18 25.61 -5.87
CA SER A 170 -8.28 24.46 -5.89
C SER A 170 -7.03 24.69 -6.72
N HIS A 171 -6.01 23.88 -6.44
CA HIS A 171 -4.76 23.82 -7.19
C HIS A 171 -4.54 22.38 -7.68
N ILE A 172 -4.26 22.22 -8.97
CA ILE A 172 -4.12 20.92 -9.62
C ILE A 172 -2.66 20.72 -10.03
N ILE A 173 -2.10 19.59 -9.62
CA ILE A 173 -0.76 19.12 -10.00
C ILE A 173 -0.92 17.87 -10.85
N ASN A 174 -0.28 17.84 -12.02
CA ASN A 174 -0.25 16.68 -12.91
C ASN A 174 1.17 16.11 -13.01
N LEU A 175 1.31 14.81 -12.79
CA LEU A 175 2.55 14.06 -12.95
C LEU A 175 2.28 12.83 -13.85
N ARG A 176 3.31 12.32 -14.54
CA ARG A 176 3.21 11.06 -15.32
C ARG A 176 4.43 10.20 -15.08
N LEU A 177 4.23 8.96 -14.64
CA LEU A 177 5.30 7.98 -14.46
C LEU A 177 5.21 6.97 -15.61
N GLU A 178 6.20 6.99 -16.50
CA GLU A 178 6.22 6.08 -17.65
C GLU A 178 7.63 5.57 -17.96
N ASN A 179 7.75 4.42 -18.62
CA ASN A 179 9.04 3.87 -19.07
C ASN A 179 9.35 4.14 -20.54
N LYS A 180 8.61 5.06 -21.18
CA LYS A 180 8.73 5.42 -22.60
C LYS A 180 9.46 6.75 -22.73
N LYS A 181 10.23 6.92 -23.81
CA LYS A 181 10.85 8.21 -24.14
C LYS A 181 9.79 9.16 -24.69
N ASN A 182 9.29 10.07 -23.86
CA ASN A 182 8.25 11.00 -24.23
C ASN A 182 8.75 12.46 -24.19
N LYS A 183 8.68 13.15 -25.33
CA LYS A 183 9.07 14.57 -25.43
C LYS A 183 7.94 15.53 -25.05
N SER A 184 6.71 15.03 -24.95
CA SER A 184 5.53 15.84 -24.65
C SER A 184 4.57 15.05 -23.74
N PRO A 185 5.02 14.69 -22.52
CA PRO A 185 4.32 13.77 -21.61
C PRO A 185 2.92 14.23 -21.18
N PHE A 186 2.59 15.50 -21.39
CA PHE A 186 1.30 16.08 -21.03
C PHE A 186 0.41 16.44 -22.22
N LYS A 187 0.81 16.10 -23.46
CA LYS A 187 0.04 16.46 -24.67
C LYS A 187 -1.31 15.73 -24.74
N ASP A 188 -1.30 14.44 -24.40
CA ASP A 188 -2.43 13.49 -24.42
C ASP A 188 -2.98 13.20 -23.02
N PHE A 189 -2.46 13.88 -21.97
CA PHE A 189 -2.76 13.56 -20.58
C PHE A 189 -4.24 13.65 -20.24
N ASP A 190 -4.91 14.76 -20.59
CA ASP A 190 -6.31 14.95 -20.24
C ASP A 190 -7.23 14.00 -21.03
N GLU A 191 -6.89 13.69 -22.29
CA GLU A 191 -7.61 12.73 -23.13
C GLU A 191 -7.54 11.32 -22.54
N LEU A 192 -6.33 10.81 -22.28
CA LEU A 192 -6.12 9.50 -21.67
C LEU A 192 -6.75 9.38 -20.27
N PHE A 193 -6.75 10.46 -19.49
CA PHE A 193 -7.37 10.48 -18.18
C PHE A 193 -8.90 10.35 -18.28
N GLU A 194 -9.54 11.08 -19.21
CA GLU A 194 -10.98 10.97 -19.45
C GLU A 194 -11.37 9.61 -20.04
N GLU A 195 -10.53 9.02 -20.90
CA GLU A 195 -10.70 7.64 -21.38
C GLU A 195 -10.71 6.64 -20.22
N CYS A 196 -9.72 6.69 -19.31
CA CYS A 196 -9.68 5.84 -18.13
C CYS A 196 -10.93 6.02 -17.22
N LEU A 197 -11.43 7.25 -17.11
CA LEU A 197 -12.67 7.53 -16.37
C LEU A 197 -13.90 6.93 -17.08
N ALA A 198 -13.96 6.98 -18.41
CA ALA A 198 -15.02 6.38 -19.21
C ALA A 198 -15.01 4.85 -19.09
N ASP A 199 -13.84 4.21 -19.22
CA ASP A 199 -13.65 2.77 -19.06
C ASP A 199 -14.09 2.31 -17.67
N SER A 200 -13.70 3.05 -16.61
CA SER A 200 -14.15 2.76 -15.26
C SER A 200 -15.68 2.86 -15.13
N LYS A 201 -16.31 3.87 -15.74
CA LYS A 201 -17.77 4.00 -15.72
C LYS A 201 -18.45 2.84 -16.46
N GLU A 202 -17.92 2.41 -17.60
CA GLU A 202 -18.44 1.27 -18.35
C GLU A 202 -18.37 -0.02 -17.53
N PHE A 203 -17.18 -0.33 -16.98
CA PHE A 203 -16.96 -1.48 -16.10
C PHE A 203 -17.97 -1.54 -14.94
N TYR A 204 -18.14 -0.42 -14.22
CA TYR A 204 -19.09 -0.39 -13.10
C TYR A 204 -20.56 -0.40 -13.56
N THR A 205 -20.87 0.09 -14.76
CA THR A 205 -22.25 0.04 -15.28
C THR A 205 -22.71 -1.41 -15.46
N GLU A 206 -21.82 -2.30 -15.92
CA GLU A 206 -22.10 -3.73 -16.00
C GLU A 206 -22.25 -4.37 -14.62
N LEU A 207 -21.30 -4.10 -13.71
CA LEU A 207 -21.31 -4.67 -12.35
C LEU A 207 -22.52 -4.21 -11.50
N GLN A 208 -23.07 -3.04 -11.82
CA GLN A 208 -24.17 -2.41 -11.09
C GLN A 208 -25.55 -2.70 -11.67
N GLN A 209 -25.65 -3.64 -12.61
CA GLN A 209 -26.93 -4.09 -13.12
C GLN A 209 -27.84 -4.55 -11.98
N GLY A 210 -29.03 -3.95 -11.88
CA GLY A 210 -30.01 -4.25 -10.84
C GLY A 210 -29.97 -3.33 -9.61
N ILE A 211 -28.94 -2.49 -9.45
CA ILE A 211 -28.91 -1.44 -8.41
C ILE A 211 -29.69 -0.22 -8.91
N LYS A 212 -30.65 0.24 -8.11
CA LYS A 212 -31.68 1.20 -8.58
C LYS A 212 -31.29 2.66 -8.37
N THR A 213 -30.61 2.97 -7.28
CA THR A 213 -30.29 4.36 -6.92
C THR A 213 -28.82 4.68 -7.11
N ASP A 214 -28.50 5.94 -7.41
CA ASP A 214 -27.12 6.38 -7.55
C ASP A 214 -26.37 6.37 -6.21
N ASP A 215 -27.08 6.50 -5.09
CA ASP A 215 -26.51 6.40 -3.75
C ASP A 215 -26.03 4.96 -3.45
N GLU A 216 -26.86 3.94 -3.72
CA GLU A 216 -26.46 2.53 -3.58
C GLU A 216 -25.26 2.18 -4.49
N LYS A 217 -25.25 2.71 -5.73
CA LYS A 217 -24.12 2.54 -6.65
C LYS A 217 -22.84 3.19 -6.10
N LEU A 218 -22.97 4.36 -5.48
CA LEU A 218 -21.84 5.06 -4.87
C LEU A 218 -21.29 4.29 -3.67
N VAL A 219 -22.15 3.80 -2.78
CA VAL A 219 -21.76 2.96 -1.63
C VAL A 219 -20.99 1.73 -2.11
N GLN A 220 -21.49 1.04 -3.14
CA GLN A 220 -20.82 -0.15 -3.67
C GLN A 220 -19.44 0.20 -4.26
N ARG A 221 -19.31 1.27 -5.05
CA ARG A 221 -18.01 1.71 -5.61
C ARG A 221 -17.02 2.07 -4.53
N GLN A 222 -17.47 2.76 -3.47
CA GLN A 222 -16.61 3.11 -2.33
C GLN A 222 -16.17 1.87 -1.55
N ALA A 223 -17.05 0.88 -1.37
CA ALA A 223 -16.68 -0.39 -0.74
C ALA A 223 -15.60 -1.13 -1.55
N PHE A 224 -15.77 -1.26 -2.87
CA PHE A 224 -14.73 -1.86 -3.73
C PHE A 224 -13.44 -1.05 -3.74
N ALA A 225 -13.53 0.28 -3.81
CA ALA A 225 -12.36 1.14 -3.72
C ALA A 225 -11.61 0.91 -2.40
N GLY A 226 -12.30 0.82 -1.26
CA GLY A 226 -11.70 0.47 0.03
C GLY A 226 -10.94 -0.85 -0.03
N MET A 227 -11.57 -1.91 -0.58
CA MET A 227 -10.92 -3.22 -0.74
C MET A 227 -9.67 -3.18 -1.63
N LEU A 228 -9.75 -2.48 -2.77
CA LEU A 228 -8.65 -2.39 -3.73
C LEU A 228 -7.48 -1.54 -3.19
N TRP A 229 -7.78 -0.45 -2.48
CA TRP A 229 -6.79 0.44 -1.87
C TRP A 229 -6.20 -0.09 -0.56
N SER A 230 -6.76 -1.16 0.01
CA SER A 230 -6.17 -1.91 1.13
C SER A 230 -5.27 -3.06 0.70
N LYS A 231 -5.04 -3.26 -0.62
CA LYS A 231 -3.98 -4.15 -1.09
C LYS A 231 -2.62 -3.56 -0.72
N GLN A 232 -1.78 -4.30 0.00
CA GLN A 232 -0.46 -3.85 0.43
C GLN A 232 0.61 -4.89 0.11
N PHE A 233 1.80 -4.42 -0.29
CA PHE A 233 2.96 -5.29 -0.33
C PHE A 233 3.42 -5.60 1.10
N PHE A 234 3.36 -6.87 1.49
CA PHE A 234 3.74 -7.33 2.82
C PHE A 234 4.99 -8.20 2.73
N TYR A 235 6.05 -7.75 3.40
CA TYR A 235 7.32 -8.47 3.44
C TYR A 235 7.70 -8.84 4.86
N PHE A 236 7.77 -10.14 5.13
CA PHE A 236 8.19 -10.65 6.43
C PHE A 236 8.83 -12.04 6.29
N ASP A 237 10.16 -12.08 6.34
CA ASP A 237 10.93 -13.33 6.45
C ASP A 237 11.26 -13.58 7.92
N ILE A 238 10.63 -14.59 8.52
CA ILE A 238 10.80 -14.88 9.95
C ILE A 238 12.23 -15.35 10.24
N ALA A 239 12.82 -16.15 9.35
CA ALA A 239 14.17 -16.66 9.56
C ALA A 239 15.20 -15.51 9.54
N GLN A 240 15.05 -14.55 8.64
CA GLN A 240 15.88 -13.34 8.60
C GLN A 240 15.63 -12.47 9.83
N TRP A 241 14.37 -12.19 10.17
CA TRP A 241 14.01 -11.38 11.35
C TRP A 241 14.62 -11.89 12.66
N LEU A 242 14.55 -13.20 12.89
CA LEU A 242 15.12 -13.84 14.08
C LEU A 242 16.64 -13.72 14.15
N LYS A 243 17.33 -13.85 13.00
CA LYS A 243 18.80 -13.72 12.89
C LYS A 243 19.26 -12.26 12.99
N GLY A 244 18.44 -11.33 12.50
CA GLY A 244 18.81 -9.94 12.26
C GLY A 244 19.57 -9.76 10.94
N ASP A 245 19.59 -8.51 10.47
CA ASP A 245 20.24 -8.14 9.21
C ASP A 245 21.78 -8.14 9.36
N PRO A 246 22.53 -8.68 8.37
CA PRO A 246 23.99 -8.81 8.43
C PRO A 246 24.76 -7.51 8.72
N ALA A 247 24.31 -6.38 8.16
CA ALA A 247 24.95 -5.07 8.34
C ALA A 247 24.48 -4.31 9.60
N GLN A 248 23.58 -4.90 10.40
CA GLN A 248 23.03 -4.28 11.60
C GLN A 248 23.57 -4.96 12.87
N PRO A 249 23.50 -4.28 14.03
CA PRO A 249 23.84 -4.91 15.29
C PRO A 249 23.04 -6.20 15.52
N GLN A 250 23.72 -7.22 16.04
CA GLN A 250 23.07 -8.49 16.36
C GLN A 250 21.92 -8.28 17.35
N PRO A 251 20.76 -8.90 17.12
CA PRO A 251 19.62 -8.73 17.98
C PRO A 251 19.81 -9.42 19.34
N SER A 252 19.04 -8.99 20.33
CA SER A 252 19.04 -9.63 21.64
C SER A 252 18.61 -11.10 21.55
N THR A 253 19.22 -11.96 22.37
CA THR A 253 18.91 -13.40 22.41
C THR A 253 17.44 -13.71 22.74
N SER A 254 16.75 -12.78 23.42
CA SER A 254 15.31 -12.85 23.69
C SER A 254 14.46 -12.93 22.41
N ARG A 255 14.95 -12.41 21.28
CA ARG A 255 14.24 -12.48 19.99
C ARG A 255 13.99 -13.92 19.54
N ASN A 256 14.87 -14.85 19.88
CA ASN A 256 14.71 -16.28 19.54
C ASN A 256 13.49 -16.93 20.20
N ASN A 257 12.96 -16.33 21.27
CA ASN A 257 11.74 -16.78 21.95
C ASN A 257 10.59 -15.78 21.76
N GLY A 258 10.75 -14.83 20.84
CA GLY A 258 9.75 -13.81 20.53
C GLY A 258 8.59 -14.37 19.73
N ARG A 259 7.74 -13.44 19.29
CA ARG A 259 6.58 -13.73 18.44
C ARG A 259 6.96 -14.60 17.24
N ASN A 260 6.12 -15.59 16.94
CA ASN A 260 6.19 -16.46 15.77
C ASN A 260 7.53 -17.21 15.58
N ASN A 261 8.34 -17.38 16.65
CA ASN A 261 9.66 -18.01 16.53
C ASN A 261 9.63 -19.46 16.00
N GLU A 262 8.49 -20.13 16.10
CA GLU A 262 8.26 -21.50 15.60
C GLU A 262 7.99 -21.54 14.07
N TRP A 263 7.66 -20.40 13.46
CA TRP A 263 7.25 -20.28 12.06
C TRP A 263 8.41 -19.97 11.10
N LYS A 264 9.60 -20.52 11.35
CA LYS A 264 10.84 -20.16 10.63
C LYS A 264 10.82 -20.38 9.10
N HIS A 265 9.86 -21.14 8.59
CA HIS A 265 9.65 -21.39 7.16
C HIS A 265 8.84 -20.28 6.48
N LEU A 266 8.13 -19.44 7.26
CA LEU A 266 7.22 -18.45 6.74
C LEU A 266 8.00 -17.25 6.18
N ASN A 267 7.76 -16.97 4.90
CA ASN A 267 8.39 -15.90 4.15
C ASN A 267 7.34 -15.19 3.29
N ASN A 268 6.92 -14.00 3.72
CA ASN A 268 5.99 -13.19 2.96
C ASN A 268 6.74 -12.21 2.07
N ALA A 269 6.35 -12.09 0.80
CA ALA A 269 6.89 -11.12 -0.14
C ALA A 269 5.89 -10.84 -1.28
N ASP A 270 4.63 -10.60 -0.94
CA ASP A 270 3.53 -10.57 -1.88
C ASP A 270 2.62 -9.35 -1.65
N ILE A 271 1.82 -9.00 -2.66
CA ILE A 271 0.71 -8.05 -2.48
C ILE A 271 -0.48 -8.82 -1.89
N ILE A 272 -0.93 -8.40 -0.71
CA ILE A 272 -1.99 -9.06 0.04
C ILE A 272 -3.12 -8.08 0.35
N SER A 273 -4.37 -8.54 0.30
CA SER A 273 -5.51 -7.76 0.75
C SER A 273 -5.55 -7.69 2.28
N MET A 274 -5.40 -6.48 2.83
CA MET A 274 -5.41 -6.25 4.28
C MET A 274 -6.79 -5.86 4.79
N PRO A 275 -7.13 -6.16 6.06
CA PRO A 275 -8.37 -5.69 6.68
C PRO A 275 -8.46 -4.16 6.68
N ASP A 276 -7.34 -3.50 6.94
CA ASP A 276 -7.20 -2.05 6.84
C ASP A 276 -5.76 -1.66 6.50
N LYS A 277 -5.57 -0.52 5.83
CA LYS A 277 -4.22 -0.07 5.41
C LYS A 277 -3.41 0.63 6.51
N TRP A 278 -4.04 1.01 7.62
CA TRP A 278 -3.48 1.86 8.67
C TRP A 278 -3.45 1.18 10.04
N GLU A 279 -4.60 0.75 10.56
CA GLU A 279 -4.76 0.11 11.86
C GLU A 279 -4.32 -1.36 11.83
N TYR A 280 -4.65 -2.05 10.74
CA TYR A 280 -4.35 -3.47 10.55
C TYR A 280 -3.53 -3.73 9.27
N PRO A 281 -2.32 -3.15 9.12
CA PRO A 281 -1.48 -3.26 7.91
C PRO A 281 -0.76 -4.62 7.81
N TRP A 282 -1.49 -5.69 8.15
CA TRP A 282 -1.06 -7.07 8.19
C TRP A 282 -2.24 -7.98 7.84
N TYR A 283 -1.95 -9.15 7.27
CA TYR A 283 -3.02 -10.07 6.87
C TYR A 283 -3.49 -10.93 8.05
N ALA A 284 -4.78 -11.19 8.08
CA ALA A 284 -5.37 -12.30 8.82
C ALA A 284 -5.94 -13.28 7.80
N ALA A 285 -5.59 -14.56 7.91
CA ALA A 285 -6.01 -15.53 6.91
C ALA A 285 -7.54 -15.68 6.84
N TRP A 286 -8.25 -15.62 7.97
CA TRP A 286 -9.71 -15.71 7.97
C TRP A 286 -10.39 -14.48 7.38
N ASP A 287 -9.95 -13.26 7.73
CA ASP A 287 -10.40 -12.02 7.08
C ASP A 287 -10.13 -12.07 5.57
N LEU A 288 -8.93 -12.52 5.15
CA LEU A 288 -8.55 -12.67 3.74
C LEU A 288 -9.55 -13.56 2.97
N ALA A 289 -10.00 -14.66 3.58
CA ALA A 289 -11.04 -15.49 2.98
C ALA A 289 -12.35 -14.72 2.76
N PHE A 290 -12.77 -13.86 3.69
CA PHE A 290 -13.93 -12.98 3.49
C PHE A 290 -13.67 -11.91 2.43
N HIS A 291 -12.46 -11.34 2.37
CA HIS A 291 -12.08 -10.33 1.39
C HIS A 291 -12.19 -10.85 -0.05
N CYS A 292 -11.81 -12.11 -0.27
CA CYS A 292 -11.77 -12.71 -1.60
C CYS A 292 -13.16 -12.82 -2.26
N ILE A 293 -14.24 -12.91 -1.48
CA ILE A 293 -15.61 -13.03 -2.02
C ILE A 293 -16.03 -11.75 -2.78
N PRO A 294 -16.04 -10.55 -2.16
CA PRO A 294 -16.33 -9.31 -2.89
C PRO A 294 -15.23 -8.97 -3.90
N LEU A 295 -13.95 -9.31 -3.64
CA LEU A 295 -12.89 -9.11 -4.63
C LEU A 295 -13.13 -9.91 -5.91
N ALA A 296 -13.70 -11.12 -5.81
CA ALA A 296 -13.97 -11.94 -6.98
C ALA A 296 -15.01 -11.31 -7.93
N LEU A 297 -15.82 -10.36 -7.46
CA LEU A 297 -16.75 -9.59 -8.30
C LEU A 297 -16.04 -8.61 -9.24
N VAL A 298 -14.83 -8.15 -8.88
CA VAL A 298 -14.06 -7.15 -9.66
C VAL A 298 -12.75 -7.70 -10.23
N ASP A 299 -12.18 -8.73 -9.61
CA ASP A 299 -10.87 -9.30 -9.93
C ASP A 299 -10.79 -10.74 -9.38
N SER A 300 -11.44 -11.67 -10.07
CA SER A 300 -11.50 -13.09 -9.67
C SER A 300 -10.12 -13.76 -9.65
N GLU A 301 -9.22 -13.34 -10.54
CA GLU A 301 -7.85 -13.87 -10.58
C GLU A 301 -7.05 -13.47 -9.33
N PHE A 302 -7.12 -12.21 -8.92
CA PHE A 302 -6.53 -11.79 -7.66
C PHE A 302 -7.14 -12.56 -6.48
N ALA A 303 -8.47 -12.67 -6.38
CA ALA A 303 -9.11 -13.41 -5.29
C ALA A 303 -8.65 -14.89 -5.20
N LYS A 304 -8.57 -15.59 -6.34
CA LYS A 304 -8.03 -16.95 -6.41
C LYS A 304 -6.57 -17.01 -5.93
N SER A 305 -5.74 -16.07 -6.40
CA SER A 305 -4.32 -16.00 -6.03
C SER A 305 -4.11 -15.79 -4.52
N GLN A 306 -4.96 -14.97 -3.88
CA GLN A 306 -4.90 -14.70 -2.44
C GLN A 306 -5.24 -15.93 -1.60
N LEU A 307 -6.28 -16.69 -2.00
CA LEU A 307 -6.63 -17.94 -1.32
C LEU A 307 -5.55 -19.01 -1.47
N GLN A 308 -4.93 -19.11 -2.64
CA GLN A 308 -3.81 -20.01 -2.86
C GLN A 308 -2.55 -19.57 -2.09
N LEU A 309 -2.32 -18.26 -1.95
CA LEU A 309 -1.11 -17.69 -1.35
C LEU A 309 -0.81 -18.27 0.03
N VAL A 310 -1.79 -18.24 0.94
CA VAL A 310 -1.62 -18.73 2.31
C VAL A 310 -1.46 -20.25 2.40
N THR A 311 -1.69 -20.97 1.30
CA THR A 311 -1.51 -22.42 1.20
C THR A 311 -0.18 -22.85 0.59
N LYS A 312 0.64 -21.89 0.14
CA LYS A 312 1.98 -22.16 -0.39
C LYS A 312 2.88 -22.68 0.72
N GLU A 313 3.87 -23.49 0.36
CA GLU A 313 4.80 -24.17 1.28
C GLU A 313 5.69 -23.22 2.10
N TRP A 314 5.82 -21.96 1.67
CA TRP A 314 6.49 -20.88 2.42
C TRP A 314 5.52 -19.98 3.20
N TYR A 315 4.24 -20.36 3.30
CA TYR A 315 3.20 -19.74 4.14
C TYR A 315 2.58 -20.75 5.10
N MET A 316 2.05 -21.85 4.57
CA MET A 316 1.40 -22.91 5.34
C MET A 316 2.44 -23.68 6.14
N HIS A 317 2.15 -23.90 7.42
CA HIS A 317 2.97 -24.73 8.28
C HIS A 317 3.03 -26.17 7.75
N PRO A 318 4.17 -26.88 7.85
CA PRO A 318 4.31 -28.28 7.41
C PRO A 318 3.30 -29.28 8.01
N ASN A 319 2.59 -28.89 9.07
CA ASN A 319 1.54 -29.71 9.69
C ASN A 319 0.15 -29.47 9.08
N GLY A 320 0.01 -28.53 8.14
CA GLY A 320 -1.26 -28.12 7.52
C GLY A 320 -1.85 -26.80 8.06
N GLN A 321 -1.30 -26.21 9.11
CA GLN A 321 -1.83 -24.98 9.69
C GLN A 321 -1.63 -23.78 8.75
N LEU A 322 -2.69 -23.01 8.52
CA LEU A 322 -2.60 -21.70 7.88
C LEU A 322 -2.13 -20.65 8.89
N PRO A 323 -1.26 -19.70 8.51
CA PRO A 323 -0.82 -18.65 9.42
C PRO A 323 -1.98 -17.74 9.81
N ALA A 324 -2.27 -17.62 11.10
CA ALA A 324 -3.45 -16.91 11.58
C ALA A 324 -3.44 -15.41 11.26
N TYR A 325 -2.54 -14.68 11.90
CA TYR A 325 -2.30 -13.24 11.74
C TYR A 325 -0.93 -12.88 12.31
N GLU A 326 -0.41 -11.70 11.95
CA GLU A 326 0.95 -11.28 12.29
C GLU A 326 1.29 -11.44 13.77
N TRP A 327 0.37 -11.17 14.69
CA TRP A 327 0.59 -11.25 16.14
C TRP A 327 0.86 -12.66 16.69
N ALA A 328 0.30 -13.69 16.05
CA ALA A 328 0.41 -15.08 16.50
C ALA A 328 0.00 -16.04 15.37
N PHE A 329 0.91 -16.38 14.46
CA PHE A 329 0.59 -17.27 13.33
C PHE A 329 0.09 -18.67 13.76
N GLY A 330 0.44 -19.11 14.98
CA GLY A 330 0.05 -20.38 15.59
C GLY A 330 -1.39 -20.44 16.15
N ASP A 331 -2.12 -19.33 16.13
CA ASP A 331 -3.51 -19.29 16.62
C ASP A 331 -4.47 -20.03 15.70
N VAL A 332 -5.65 -20.34 16.23
CA VAL A 332 -6.71 -21.06 15.51
C VAL A 332 -7.70 -20.05 14.96
N ASN A 333 -7.96 -20.12 13.65
CA ASN A 333 -9.01 -19.34 13.00
C ASN A 333 -10.21 -20.19 12.61
N PRO A 334 -11.38 -19.57 12.40
CA PRO A 334 -12.52 -20.22 11.78
C PRO A 334 -12.16 -20.83 10.41
N PRO A 335 -12.63 -22.05 10.07
CA PRO A 335 -12.27 -22.74 8.83
C PRO A 335 -13.07 -22.26 7.61
N VAL A 336 -13.03 -20.95 7.35
CA VAL A 336 -13.83 -20.32 6.28
C VAL A 336 -13.16 -20.38 4.89
N HIS A 337 -11.91 -20.83 4.80
CA HIS A 337 -11.16 -20.87 3.53
C HIS A 337 -11.80 -21.75 2.46
N ALA A 338 -12.24 -22.96 2.83
CA ALA A 338 -12.86 -23.88 1.86
C ALA A 338 -14.18 -23.33 1.32
N TRP A 339 -14.97 -22.69 2.18
CA TRP A 339 -16.19 -21.99 1.77
C TRP A 339 -15.87 -20.83 0.82
N SER A 340 -14.93 -19.95 1.18
CA SER A 340 -14.52 -18.84 0.33
C SER A 340 -13.99 -19.32 -1.03
N ALA A 341 -13.16 -20.36 -1.07
CA ALA A 341 -12.67 -20.94 -2.31
C ALA A 341 -13.80 -21.41 -3.23
N TRP A 342 -14.85 -22.01 -2.66
CA TRP A 342 -16.04 -22.41 -3.42
C TRP A 342 -16.81 -21.20 -3.95
N GLU A 343 -17.07 -20.17 -3.12
CA GLU A 343 -17.77 -18.95 -3.56
C GLU A 343 -17.00 -18.20 -4.66
N VAL A 344 -15.68 -18.10 -4.53
CA VAL A 344 -14.81 -17.48 -5.54
C VAL A 344 -14.84 -18.27 -6.84
N TYR A 345 -14.74 -19.61 -6.79
CA TYR A 345 -14.85 -20.46 -7.97
C TYR A 345 -16.20 -20.30 -8.69
N GLN A 346 -17.30 -20.24 -7.93
CA GLN A 346 -18.64 -20.06 -8.49
C GLN A 346 -18.81 -18.68 -9.11
N THR A 347 -18.25 -17.65 -8.48
CA THR A 347 -18.25 -16.26 -8.98
C THR A 347 -17.44 -16.15 -10.27
N ASP A 348 -16.20 -16.67 -10.28
CA ASP A 348 -15.32 -16.72 -11.47
C ASP A 348 -16.01 -17.44 -12.63
N LYS A 349 -16.62 -18.61 -12.37
CA LYS A 349 -17.40 -19.36 -13.36
C LYS A 349 -18.54 -18.53 -13.94
N SER A 350 -19.27 -17.80 -13.10
CA SER A 350 -20.36 -16.92 -13.56
C SER A 350 -19.83 -15.79 -14.45
N ASN A 351 -18.76 -15.12 -14.02
CA ASN A 351 -18.11 -14.03 -14.74
C ASN A 351 -17.53 -14.49 -16.09
N ASN A 352 -17.10 -15.75 -16.19
CA ASN A 352 -16.50 -16.33 -17.39
C ASN A 352 -17.51 -17.13 -18.25
N GLY A 353 -18.76 -16.66 -18.33
CA GLY A 353 -19.79 -17.25 -19.20
C GLY A 353 -20.15 -18.70 -18.86
N GLY A 354 -20.01 -19.10 -17.59
CA GLY A 354 -20.28 -20.45 -17.10
C GLY A 354 -19.09 -21.42 -17.23
N LYS A 355 -17.94 -20.99 -17.74
CA LYS A 355 -16.74 -21.83 -17.87
C LYS A 355 -16.05 -22.01 -16.51
N PRO A 356 -15.92 -23.25 -16.00
CA PRO A 356 -15.28 -23.49 -14.71
C PRO A 356 -13.74 -23.46 -14.79
N ASP A 357 -13.11 -22.98 -13.72
CA ASP A 357 -11.66 -23.12 -13.46
C ASP A 357 -11.40 -24.32 -12.53
N LEU A 358 -11.31 -25.51 -13.13
CA LEU A 358 -11.09 -26.75 -12.39
C LEU A 358 -9.65 -26.86 -11.86
N ASP A 359 -8.68 -26.23 -12.54
CA ASP A 359 -7.27 -26.24 -12.13
C ASP A 359 -7.10 -25.50 -10.80
N PHE A 360 -7.75 -24.33 -10.65
CA PHE A 360 -7.81 -23.63 -9.37
C PHE A 360 -8.43 -24.51 -8.27
N LEU A 361 -9.59 -25.10 -8.55
CA LEU A 361 -10.36 -25.87 -7.57
C LEU A 361 -9.59 -27.13 -7.12
N GLU A 362 -8.97 -27.86 -8.04
CA GLU A 362 -8.15 -29.03 -7.73
C GLU A 362 -6.93 -28.66 -6.89
N SER A 363 -6.20 -27.60 -7.30
CA SER A 363 -5.01 -27.11 -6.61
C SER A 363 -5.29 -26.74 -5.15
N ILE A 364 -6.33 -25.92 -4.91
CA ILE A 364 -6.67 -25.48 -3.56
C ILE A 364 -7.26 -26.62 -2.72
N PHE A 365 -8.03 -27.52 -3.33
CA PHE A 365 -8.61 -28.67 -2.64
C PHE A 365 -7.53 -29.58 -2.03
N HIS A 366 -6.47 -29.90 -2.79
CA HIS A 366 -5.36 -30.70 -2.27
C HIS A 366 -4.69 -30.07 -1.06
N LYS A 367 -4.48 -28.75 -1.07
CA LYS A 367 -3.90 -28.02 0.07
C LYS A 367 -4.86 -27.99 1.27
N LEU A 368 -6.15 -27.80 1.03
CA LEU A 368 -7.16 -27.74 2.09
C LEU A 368 -7.43 -29.09 2.74
N ILE A 369 -7.18 -30.23 2.08
CA ILE A 369 -7.20 -31.55 2.74
C ILE A 369 -6.16 -31.62 3.87
N ILE A 370 -4.95 -31.11 3.64
CA ILE A 370 -3.88 -31.07 4.64
C ILE A 370 -4.30 -30.17 5.81
N ASN A 371 -4.84 -28.98 5.50
CA ASN A 371 -5.37 -28.07 6.51
C ASN A 371 -6.53 -28.66 7.32
N PHE A 372 -7.46 -29.35 6.66
CA PHE A 372 -8.58 -30.01 7.30
C PHE A 372 -8.10 -31.09 8.28
N THR A 373 -7.11 -31.88 7.88
CA THR A 373 -6.50 -32.92 8.74
C THR A 373 -5.90 -32.31 10.01
N TRP A 374 -5.17 -31.20 9.87
CA TRP A 374 -4.66 -30.44 11.01
C TRP A 374 -5.79 -29.96 11.94
N TRP A 375 -6.87 -29.47 11.36
CA TRP A 375 -7.96 -28.88 12.14
C TRP A 375 -8.73 -29.95 12.93
N VAL A 376 -9.10 -31.06 12.29
CA VAL A 376 -9.76 -32.18 12.99
C VAL A 376 -8.89 -32.67 14.14
N ASN A 377 -7.60 -32.95 13.91
CA ASN A 377 -6.67 -33.45 14.93
C ASN A 377 -6.46 -32.49 16.12
N ARG A 378 -6.79 -31.19 15.99
CA ARG A 378 -6.63 -30.19 17.05
C ARG A 378 -7.90 -29.99 17.89
N LYS A 379 -9.08 -30.26 17.31
CA LYS A 379 -10.36 -30.31 18.04
C LYS A 379 -10.64 -31.66 18.66
N ASP A 380 -9.89 -32.67 18.23
CA ASP A 380 -10.10 -34.02 18.59
C ASP A 380 -8.95 -34.55 19.44
N SER A 381 -9.05 -34.33 20.75
CA SER A 381 -8.10 -34.90 21.71
C SER A 381 -8.31 -36.39 21.97
N GLU A 382 -9.36 -37.02 21.40
CA GLU A 382 -9.71 -38.44 21.64
C GLU A 382 -10.03 -39.30 20.39
N GLY A 383 -10.30 -38.71 19.21
CA GLY A 383 -10.69 -39.41 17.97
C GLY A 383 -12.18 -39.33 17.63
#